data_AF-A0A4Z0A6V8-F1
#
_entry.id   AF-A0A4Z0A6V8-F1
#
_cell.length_a   1.000
_cell.length_b   1.000
_cell.length_c   1.000
_cell.angle_alpha   90.00
_cell.angle_beta   90.00
_cell.angle_gamma   90.00
#
_symmetry.space_group_name_H-M   'P 1'
#
loop_
_entity.id
_entity.type
_entity.pdbx_description
1 polymer ?
#
loop_
_entity_poly.entity_id
_entity_poly.type
_entity_poly.pdbx_seq_one_letter_code
_entity_poly.pdbx_strand_id
1 'polypeptide(L)'
;GAAPPDFVSCIRALMDFHQKEIILILGARRGKGNKLIKTWQIPKLELMQNFVPSIRQMGAPIQWNADGTERSHITFVKDPFRSSNQNNFDPQICRALDRAEKTNS
;
A
#
# COMPACT_ATOMS: atom_id res chain seq x y z
N GLY A 1 -19.96 27.32 -0.55
CA GLY A 1 -20.85 26.17 -0.81
C GLY A 1 -20.57 25.12 0.24
N ALA A 2 -21.60 24.65 0.96
CA ALA A 2 -21.43 23.64 2.01
C ALA A 2 -21.02 22.29 1.38
N ALA A 3 -20.06 21.60 2.02
CA ALA A 3 -19.64 20.27 1.58
C ALA A 3 -20.82 19.29 1.66
N PRO A 4 -20.91 18.33 0.72
CA PRO A 4 -21.99 17.35 0.71
C PRO A 4 -22.02 16.55 2.03
N PRO A 5 -23.23 16.15 2.49
CA PRO A 5 -23.45 15.61 3.84
C PRO A 5 -22.70 14.31 4.14
N ASP A 6 -22.36 13.55 3.10
CA ASP A 6 -21.55 12.32 3.16
C ASP A 6 -20.10 12.59 3.62
N PHE A 7 -19.48 13.66 3.10
CA PHE A 7 -18.12 14.05 3.42
C PHE A 7 -18.01 14.57 4.86
N VAL A 8 -19.01 15.33 5.32
CA VAL A 8 -19.09 15.79 6.71
C VAL A 8 -19.28 14.60 7.68
N SER A 9 -20.06 13.59 7.28
CA SER A 9 -20.23 12.36 8.06
C SER A 9 -18.93 11.55 8.16
N CYS A 10 -18.19 11.40 7.06
CA CYS A 10 -16.88 10.76 7.07
C CYS A 10 -15.88 11.49 7.97
N ILE A 11 -15.84 12.83 7.93
CA ILE A 11 -14.95 13.61 8.79
C ILE A 11 -15.29 13.42 10.27
N ARG A 12 -16.57 13.43 10.64
CA ARG A 12 -17.00 13.19 12.03
C ARG A 12 -16.67 11.77 12.48
N ALA A 13 -16.99 10.76 11.68
CA ALA A 13 -16.65 9.37 11.99
C ALA A 13 -15.13 9.18 12.11
N LEU A 14 -14.34 9.89 11.30
CA LEU A 14 -12.88 9.91 11.43
C LEU A 14 -12.47 10.56 12.76
N MET A 15 -13.01 11.73 13.10
CA MET A 15 -12.74 12.43 14.37
C MET A 15 -13.10 11.59 15.60
N ASP A 16 -14.24 10.89 15.58
CA ASP A 16 -14.65 9.98 16.65
C ASP A 16 -13.70 8.77 16.71
N PHE A 17 -13.29 8.22 15.56
CA PHE A 17 -12.23 7.21 15.50
C PHE A 17 -10.87 7.73 16.01
N HIS A 18 -10.63 9.05 15.96
CA HIS A 18 -9.45 9.68 16.53
C HIS A 18 -9.49 9.77 18.07
N GLN A 19 -10.61 9.49 18.74
CA GLN A 19 -10.67 9.23 20.20
C GLN A 19 -10.10 7.84 20.54
N LYS A 20 -8.81 7.69 20.25
CA LYS A 20 -8.03 6.44 20.31
C LYS A 20 -7.70 6.01 21.74
N GLU A 21 -7.94 6.88 22.71
CA GLU A 21 -7.67 6.61 24.13
C GLU A 21 -8.47 5.43 24.66
N ILE A 22 -9.73 5.28 24.26
CA ILE A 22 -10.59 4.16 24.71
C ILE A 22 -9.96 2.81 24.34
N ILE A 23 -9.37 2.69 23.16
CA ILE A 23 -8.77 1.43 22.67
C ILE A 23 -7.48 1.11 23.45
N LEU A 24 -6.75 2.14 23.89
CA LEU A 24 -5.59 2.00 24.76
C LEU A 24 -6.00 1.65 26.20
N ILE A 25 -7.02 2.31 26.74
CA ILE A 25 -7.59 2.07 28.08
C ILE A 25 -8.12 0.64 28.20
N LEU A 26 -8.85 0.17 27.19
CA LEU A 26 -9.37 -1.20 27.13
C LEU A 26 -8.28 -2.25 26.86
N GLY A 27 -7.03 -1.84 26.62
CA GLY A 27 -5.90 -2.74 26.35
C GLY A 27 -6.09 -3.60 25.09
N ALA A 28 -6.93 -3.14 24.16
CA ALA A 28 -7.30 -3.87 22.95
C ALA A 28 -6.17 -3.87 21.90
N ARG A 29 -5.25 -2.91 21.97
CA ARG A 29 -4.06 -2.88 21.09
C ARG A 29 -2.98 -3.85 21.59
N ARG A 30 -2.91 -5.03 20.98
CA ARG A 30 -1.91 -6.06 21.30
C ARG A 30 -1.03 -6.39 20.09
N GLY A 31 0.27 -6.56 20.34
CA GLY A 31 1.27 -6.97 19.36
C GLY A 31 1.53 -8.48 19.37
N LYS A 32 2.60 -8.89 18.69
CA LYS A 32 3.04 -10.29 18.63
C LYS A 32 3.26 -10.86 20.04
N GLY A 33 2.71 -12.03 20.30
CA GLY A 33 2.79 -12.69 21.62
C GLY A 33 1.92 -12.01 22.70
N ASN A 34 0.81 -11.38 22.30
CA ASN A 34 -0.17 -10.76 23.20
C ASN A 34 0.39 -9.60 24.04
N LYS A 35 1.51 -9.00 23.60
CA LYS A 35 2.15 -7.87 24.29
C LYS A 35 1.31 -6.60 24.14
N LEU A 36 1.01 -5.94 25.26
CA LEU A 36 0.26 -4.67 25.26
C LEU A 36 1.09 -3.55 24.62
N ILE A 37 0.48 -2.81 23.68
CA ILE A 37 1.11 -1.62 23.09
C ILE A 37 0.40 -0.38 23.60
N LYS A 38 1.10 0.41 24.42
CA LYS A 38 0.53 1.58 25.12
C LYS A 38 0.46 2.84 24.26
N THR A 39 1.18 2.88 23.15
CA THR A 39 1.19 4.04 22.24
C THR A 39 0.12 3.89 21.18
N TRP A 40 -0.37 4.98 20.60
CA TRP A 40 -1.16 4.96 19.36
C TRP A 40 -0.31 5.36 18.15
N GLN A 41 0.74 4.61 17.88
CA GLN A 41 1.59 4.82 16.70
C GLN A 41 1.34 3.68 15.72
N ILE A 42 0.36 3.88 14.82
CA ILE A 42 0.10 2.98 13.70
C ILE A 42 0.49 3.77 12.45
N PRO A 43 1.72 3.57 11.92
CA PRO A 43 2.25 4.39 10.82
C PRO A 43 1.30 4.50 9.62
N LYS A 44 0.59 3.41 9.30
CA LYS A 44 -0.38 3.38 8.19
C LYS A 44 -1.60 4.28 8.41
N LEU A 45 -2.06 4.44 9.66
CA LEU A 45 -3.18 5.33 9.99
C LEU A 45 -2.74 6.80 10.07
N GLU A 46 -1.51 7.07 10.49
CA GLU A 46 -0.94 8.43 10.46
C GLU A 46 -0.72 8.90 9.02
N LEU A 47 -0.24 7.99 8.14
CA LEU A 47 -0.14 8.27 6.72
C LEU A 47 -1.49 8.64 6.08
N MET A 48 -2.58 7.99 6.51
CA MET A 48 -3.91 8.24 5.95
C MET A 48 -4.39 9.68 6.13
N GLN A 49 -4.00 10.34 7.22
CA GLN A 49 -4.33 11.75 7.48
C GLN A 49 -3.67 12.70 6.47
N ASN A 50 -2.57 12.26 5.86
CA ASN A 50 -1.82 13.06 4.89
C ASN A 50 -2.31 12.89 3.45
N PHE A 51 -3.10 11.86 3.11
CA PHE A 51 -3.55 11.67 1.72
C PHE A 51 -4.33 12.87 1.18
N VAL A 52 -5.32 13.38 1.92
CA VAL A 52 -6.14 14.52 1.48
C VAL A 52 -5.30 15.79 1.26
N PRO A 53 -4.47 16.26 2.22
CA PRO A 53 -3.64 17.42 1.98
C PRO A 53 -2.58 17.18 0.90
N SER A 54 -1.98 15.98 0.83
CA SER A 54 -1.03 15.62 -0.24
C SER A 54 -1.66 15.69 -1.62
N ILE A 55 -2.91 15.23 -1.79
CA ILE A 55 -3.62 15.29 -3.08
C ILE A 55 -3.87 16.74 -3.50
N ARG A 56 -4.25 17.59 -2.54
CA ARG A 56 -4.47 19.03 -2.80
C ARG A 56 -3.18 19.76 -3.20
N GLN A 57 -2.04 19.36 -2.64
CA GLN A 57 -0.75 20.01 -2.87
C GLN A 57 -0.01 19.47 -4.10
N MET A 58 -0.08 18.16 -4.35
CA MET A 58 0.75 17.47 -5.34
C MET A 58 -0.07 16.82 -6.48
N GLY A 59 -1.40 16.91 -6.44
CA GLY A 59 -2.28 16.23 -7.39
C GLY A 59 -2.52 14.76 -7.04
N ALA A 60 -3.06 14.00 -8.00
CA ALA A 60 -3.42 12.60 -7.77
C ALA A 60 -2.19 11.78 -7.31
N PRO A 61 -2.30 10.90 -6.29
CA PRO A 61 -1.17 10.17 -5.74
C PRO A 61 -0.77 8.99 -6.64
N ILE A 62 -1.30 8.92 -7.86
CA ILE A 62 -1.02 7.86 -8.84
C ILE A 62 0.47 7.79 -9.20
N GLN A 63 1.21 8.89 -9.08
CA GLN A 63 2.67 8.91 -9.25
C GLN A 63 3.44 8.25 -8.09
N TRP A 64 2.75 7.97 -6.97
CA TRP A 64 3.32 7.42 -5.73
C TRP A 64 2.79 6.03 -5.39
N ASN A 65 1.96 5.43 -6.25
CA ASN A 65 1.54 4.04 -6.04
C ASN A 65 2.64 3.07 -6.48
N ALA A 66 2.66 1.90 -5.86
CA ALA A 66 3.55 0.82 -6.25
C ALA A 66 2.99 -0.01 -7.42
N ASP A 67 1.79 0.31 -7.92
CA ASP A 67 1.09 -0.52 -8.90
C ASP A 67 1.91 -0.66 -10.20
N GLY A 68 2.57 0.42 -10.64
CA GLY A 68 3.44 0.40 -11.82
C GLY A 68 4.67 -0.49 -11.62
N THR A 69 5.36 -0.36 -10.49
CA THR A 69 6.54 -1.18 -10.19
C THR A 69 6.18 -2.63 -9.91
N GLU A 70 5.02 -2.89 -9.27
CA GLU A 70 4.49 -4.23 -9.05
C GLU A 70 4.11 -4.91 -10.36
N ARG A 71 3.45 -4.19 -11.27
CA ARG A 71 3.10 -4.73 -12.59
C ARG A 71 4.35 -5.04 -13.41
N SER A 72 5.36 -4.17 -13.36
CA SER A 72 6.67 -4.43 -13.96
C SER A 72 7.35 -5.65 -13.32
N HIS A 73 7.34 -5.76 -12.00
CA HIS A 73 7.93 -6.91 -11.30
C HIS A 73 7.21 -8.23 -11.62
N ILE A 74 5.89 -8.22 -11.77
CA ILE A 74 5.12 -9.38 -12.23
C ILE A 74 5.59 -9.79 -13.63
N THR A 75 5.55 -8.85 -14.57
CA THR A 75 5.81 -9.09 -16.00
C THR A 75 7.25 -9.52 -16.25
N PHE A 76 8.22 -8.84 -15.64
CA PHE A 76 9.64 -9.01 -15.98
C PHE A 76 10.38 -9.99 -15.06
N VAL A 77 9.81 -10.33 -13.90
CA VAL A 77 10.48 -11.21 -12.93
C VAL A 77 9.61 -12.41 -12.58
N LYS A 78 8.40 -12.20 -12.03
CA LYS A 78 7.60 -13.33 -11.51
C LYS A 78 7.14 -14.29 -12.61
N ASP A 79 6.64 -13.79 -13.72
CA ASP A 79 6.11 -14.64 -14.79
C ASP A 79 7.23 -15.43 -15.50
N PRO A 80 8.37 -14.81 -15.89
CA PRO A 80 9.53 -15.55 -16.38
C PRO A 80 10.08 -16.55 -15.36
N PHE A 81 10.14 -16.17 -14.09
CA PHE A 81 10.58 -17.06 -13.01
C PHE A 81 9.69 -18.30 -12.88
N ARG A 82 8.37 -18.13 -12.93
CA ARG A 82 7.40 -19.24 -12.90
C ARG A 82 7.52 -20.18 -14.10
N SER A 83 7.92 -19.65 -15.25
CA SER A 83 8.20 -20.43 -16.47
C SER A 83 9.59 -21.07 -16.49
N SER A 84 10.47 -20.70 -15.56
CA SER A 84 11.82 -21.25 -15.44
C SER A 84 11.81 -22.58 -14.69
N ASN A 85 12.93 -23.30 -14.75
CA ASN A 85 13.11 -24.52 -13.94
C ASN A 85 13.50 -24.24 -12.47
N GLN A 86 13.47 -22.97 -12.04
CA GLN A 86 13.81 -22.49 -10.68
C GLN A 86 15.26 -22.78 -10.22
N ASN A 87 16.14 -23.25 -11.11
CA ASN A 87 17.55 -23.48 -10.82
C ASN A 87 18.42 -22.60 -11.70
N ASN A 88 19.20 -21.71 -11.09
CA ASN A 88 19.98 -20.68 -11.83
C ASN A 88 19.07 -19.96 -12.85
N PHE A 89 18.03 -19.29 -12.33
CA PHE A 89 16.94 -18.77 -13.13
C PHE A 89 17.26 -17.42 -13.78
N ASP A 90 18.23 -16.64 -13.28
CA ASP A 90 18.54 -15.32 -13.85
C ASP A 90 18.86 -15.37 -15.36
N PRO A 91 19.73 -16.27 -15.86
CA PRO A 91 19.97 -16.40 -17.29
C PRO A 91 18.74 -16.87 -18.08
N GLN A 92 17.83 -17.61 -17.44
CA GLN A 92 16.61 -18.11 -18.08
C GLN A 92 15.58 -16.99 -18.24
N ILE A 93 15.42 -16.16 -17.21
CA ILE A 93 14.60 -14.95 -17.25
C ILE A 93 15.11 -14.01 -18.35
N CYS A 94 16.42 -13.71 -18.37
CA CYS A 94 17.00 -12.85 -19.41
C CYS A 94 16.73 -13.38 -20.83
N ARG A 95 16.92 -14.68 -21.06
CA ARG A 95 16.64 -15.30 -22.37
C ARG A 95 15.15 -15.31 -22.73
N ALA A 96 14.27 -15.42 -21.74
CA ALA A 96 12.82 -15.39 -21.97
C ALA A 96 12.37 -13.98 -22.36
N LEU A 97 12.89 -12.95 -21.69
CA LEU A 97 12.64 -11.56 -22.01
C LEU A 97 13.19 -11.17 -23.39
N ASP A 98 14.42 -11.54 -23.72
CA ASP A 98 15.04 -11.31 -25.03
C ASP A 98 14.24 -11.98 -26.17
N ARG A 99 13.70 -13.17 -25.92
CA ARG A 99 12.79 -13.83 -26.88
C ARG A 99 11.47 -13.08 -27.03
N ALA A 100 10.85 -12.67 -25.94
CA ALA A 100 9.58 -11.95 -25.96
C ALA A 100 9.69 -10.60 -26.68
N GLU A 101 10.80 -9.88 -26.49
CA GLU A 101 11.08 -8.61 -27.18
C GLU A 101 11.17 -8.82 -28.70
N LYS A 102 11.91 -9.86 -29.13
CA LYS A 102 12.07 -10.20 -30.55
C LYS A 102 10.79 -10.66 -31.23
N THR A 103 9.87 -11.29 -30.50
CA THR A 103 8.59 -11.77 -31.07
C THR A 103 7.48 -10.72 -31.07
N ASN A 104 7.62 -9.67 -30.25
CA ASN A 104 6.67 -8.57 -30.15
C ASN A 104 7.05 -7.37 -31.02
N SER A 105 8.16 -7.47 -31.77
CA SER A 105 8.67 -6.50 -32.74
C SER A 105 8.22 -6.86 -34.15
#